data_AF-A0A413LH80-F1
#
_entry.id   AF-A0A413LH80-F1
#
_cell.length_a   1.000
_cell.length_b   1.000
_cell.length_c   1.000
_cell.angle_alpha   90.00
_cell.angle_beta   90.00
_cell.angle_gamma   90.00
#
_symmetry.space_group_name_H-M   'P 1'
#
loop_
_entity.id
_entity.type
_entity.pdbx_description
1 polymer ?
#
loop_
_entity_poly.entity_id
_entity_poly.type
_entity_poly.pdbx_seq_one_letter_code
_entity_poly.pdbx_strand_id
1 'polypeptide(L)'
;MNRLKKHIKNKLPFIIRLKTIWNQLRFNYISPLNLENFGFRGKESHIMLPAHIANAQNVYMYEQTRIQSNAKIITYTGKFIMKKYSGAAPGLTVITGNHTPTVGIPHYLLPLSRINDMEKDVIVEEDVWIGANVTLLSGVTIGRGAIIGASSVITKDVPPYAVVVGTPYKIIASKFSMEEIMEHEKRLYPKAERFDKNFLTQLFNQYYIGMHSIGKTMTAEDEIRYQKFLKKIN
;
A
#
# COMPACT_ATOMS: atom_id res chain seq x y z
N MET A 1 -40.46 -39.46 -6.14
CA MET A 1 -39.16 -39.08 -5.53
C MET A 1 -38.00 -38.90 -6.54
N ASN A 2 -37.93 -39.66 -7.65
CA ASN A 2 -36.80 -39.62 -8.61
C ASN A 2 -36.73 -38.39 -9.55
N ARG A 3 -37.88 -37.83 -9.98
CA ARG A 3 -37.89 -36.66 -10.89
C ARG A 3 -37.40 -35.38 -10.23
N LEU A 4 -37.79 -35.13 -8.97
CA LEU A 4 -37.37 -33.95 -8.21
C LEU A 4 -35.86 -33.98 -7.89
N LYS A 5 -35.33 -35.13 -7.46
CA LYS A 5 -33.88 -35.32 -7.23
C LYS A 5 -33.07 -35.11 -8.52
N LYS A 6 -33.54 -35.62 -9.67
CA LYS A 6 -32.92 -35.38 -10.99
C LYS A 6 -32.98 -33.91 -11.40
N HIS A 7 -34.11 -33.23 -11.17
CA HIS A 7 -34.27 -31.81 -11.46
C HIS A 7 -33.34 -30.92 -10.61
N ILE A 8 -33.22 -31.21 -9.32
CA ILE A 8 -32.29 -30.52 -8.41
C ILE A 8 -30.83 -30.80 -8.82
N LYS A 9 -30.47 -32.06 -9.10
CA LYS A 9 -29.11 -32.43 -9.54
C LYS A 9 -28.70 -31.71 -10.83
N ASN A 10 -29.64 -31.49 -11.74
CA ASN A 10 -29.37 -30.75 -12.99
C ASN A 10 -29.23 -29.24 -12.78
N LYS A 11 -29.92 -28.66 -11.78
CA LYS A 11 -29.85 -27.21 -11.47
C LYS A 11 -28.76 -26.84 -10.47
N LEU A 12 -28.29 -27.79 -9.66
CA LEU A 12 -27.29 -27.56 -8.63
C LEU A 12 -25.98 -26.93 -9.16
N PRO A 13 -25.39 -27.38 -10.29
CA PRO A 13 -24.19 -26.74 -10.83
C PRO A 13 -24.41 -25.27 -11.22
N PHE A 14 -25.59 -24.95 -11.76
CA PHE A 14 -25.96 -23.58 -12.12
C PHE A 14 -26.11 -22.70 -10.88
N ILE A 15 -26.78 -23.20 -9.83
CA ILE A 15 -26.92 -22.49 -8.55
C ILE A 15 -25.55 -22.24 -7.90
N ILE A 16 -24.66 -23.25 -7.90
CA ILE A 16 -23.29 -23.10 -7.41
C ILE A 16 -22.55 -22.01 -8.21
N ARG A 17 -22.67 -22.00 -9.54
CA ARG A 17 -22.06 -20.98 -10.39
C ARG A 17 -22.56 -19.57 -10.06
N LEU A 18 -23.87 -19.38 -9.89
CA LEU A 18 -24.44 -18.09 -9.47
C LEU A 18 -23.92 -17.66 -8.10
N LYS A 19 -23.87 -18.58 -7.14
CA LYS A 19 -23.31 -18.31 -5.80
C LYS A 19 -21.84 -17.90 -5.88
N THR A 20 -21.05 -18.54 -6.73
CA THR A 20 -19.64 -18.18 -6.95
C THR A 20 -19.49 -16.80 -7.57
N ILE A 21 -20.28 -16.46 -8.59
CA ILE A 21 -20.29 -15.13 -9.21
C ILE A 21 -20.67 -14.07 -8.17
N TRP A 22 -21.74 -14.30 -7.42
CA TRP A 22 -22.17 -13.41 -6.35
C TRP A 22 -21.08 -13.21 -5.30
N ASN A 23 -20.43 -14.29 -4.86
CA ASN A 23 -19.33 -14.22 -3.90
C ASN A 23 -18.16 -13.38 -4.44
N GLN A 24 -17.79 -13.54 -5.72
CA GLN A 24 -16.74 -12.74 -6.34
C GLN A 24 -17.11 -11.26 -6.44
N LEU A 25 -18.34 -10.94 -6.84
CA LEU A 25 -18.83 -9.56 -6.88
C LEU A 25 -18.83 -8.95 -5.48
N ARG A 26 -19.41 -9.66 -4.50
CA ARG A 26 -19.44 -9.20 -3.10
C ARG A 26 -18.04 -8.98 -2.55
N PHE A 27 -17.13 -9.92 -2.80
CA PHE A 27 -15.77 -9.87 -2.27
C PHE A 27 -14.96 -8.72 -2.87
N ASN A 28 -15.02 -8.50 -4.19
CA ASN A 28 -14.16 -7.53 -4.87
C ASN A 28 -14.77 -6.13 -5.01
N TYR A 29 -16.09 -5.98 -4.89
CA TYR A 29 -16.80 -4.71 -5.15
C TYR A 29 -17.65 -4.21 -3.98
N ILE A 30 -18.06 -5.07 -3.04
CA ILE A 30 -18.91 -4.65 -1.91
C ILE A 30 -18.11 -4.61 -0.60
N SER A 31 -17.42 -5.69 -0.28
CA SER A 31 -16.64 -5.84 0.96
C SER A 31 -15.61 -4.72 1.18
N PRO A 32 -14.86 -4.25 0.15
CA PRO A 32 -13.89 -3.17 0.33
C PRO A 32 -14.52 -1.80 0.60
N LEU A 33 -15.82 -1.62 0.31
CA LEU A 33 -16.51 -0.36 0.58
C LEU A 33 -16.92 -0.22 2.06
N ASN A 34 -17.18 -1.32 2.75
CA ASN A 34 -17.67 -1.30 4.12
C ASN A 34 -16.56 -0.89 5.10
N LEU A 35 -16.69 0.30 5.69
CA LEU A 35 -15.75 0.88 6.64
C LEU A 35 -15.54 -0.01 7.87
N GLU A 36 -16.60 -0.61 8.38
CA GLU A 36 -16.60 -1.46 9.58
C GLU A 36 -15.75 -2.74 9.43
N ASN A 37 -15.41 -3.10 8.19
CA ASN A 37 -14.57 -4.27 7.94
C ASN A 37 -13.08 -3.98 8.19
N PHE A 38 -12.67 -2.71 8.21
CA PHE A 38 -11.27 -2.31 8.34
C PHE A 38 -10.83 -2.29 9.79
N GLY A 39 -9.55 -2.57 10.06
CA GLY A 39 -8.96 -2.34 11.37
C GLY A 39 -8.97 -0.85 11.73
N PHE A 40 -8.70 -0.01 10.74
CA PHE A 40 -8.96 1.43 10.77
C PHE A 40 -9.08 1.96 9.34
N ARG A 41 -10.02 2.86 9.10
CA ARG A 41 -10.13 3.57 7.83
C ARG A 41 -10.59 5.01 8.05
N GLY A 42 -9.68 5.96 7.85
CA GLY A 42 -9.96 7.39 7.98
C GLY A 42 -11.04 7.86 6.99
N LYS A 43 -11.81 8.88 7.37
CA LYS A 43 -13.00 9.34 6.61
C LYS A 43 -12.69 9.74 5.17
N GLU A 44 -11.53 10.35 4.94
CA GLU A 44 -11.05 10.84 3.62
C GLU A 44 -10.16 9.82 2.90
N SER A 45 -10.08 8.59 3.42
CA SER A 45 -9.34 7.52 2.77
C SER A 45 -10.21 6.80 1.75
N HIS A 46 -9.61 6.49 0.60
CA HIS A 46 -10.33 5.92 -0.53
C HIS A 46 -9.60 4.70 -1.09
N ILE A 47 -10.35 3.62 -1.30
CA ILE A 47 -9.94 2.49 -2.11
C ILE A 47 -10.85 2.38 -3.33
N MET A 48 -10.28 2.39 -4.52
CA MET A 48 -11.04 2.25 -5.77
C MET A 48 -11.25 0.77 -6.10
N LEU A 49 -12.40 0.47 -6.70
CA LEU A 49 -12.80 -0.89 -7.04
C LEU A 49 -12.36 -1.30 -8.46
N PRO A 50 -12.18 -2.61 -8.74
CA PRO A 50 -12.22 -3.70 -7.76
C PRO A 50 -11.01 -3.67 -6.83
N ALA A 51 -11.17 -4.20 -5.62
CA ALA A 51 -10.08 -4.42 -4.69
C ALA A 51 -10.25 -5.78 -3.99
N HIS A 52 -9.16 -6.56 -3.96
CA HIS A 52 -9.11 -7.83 -3.26
C HIS A 52 -8.44 -7.61 -1.91
N ILE A 53 -9.17 -7.76 -0.80
CA ILE A 53 -8.63 -7.65 0.55
C ILE A 53 -8.94 -8.93 1.31
N ALA A 54 -7.90 -9.70 1.65
CA ALA A 54 -8.05 -11.01 2.30
C ALA A 54 -8.64 -10.89 3.71
N ASN A 55 -8.03 -10.05 4.56
CA ASN A 55 -8.55 -9.73 5.88
C ASN A 55 -8.48 -8.21 6.13
N ALA A 56 -9.60 -7.52 5.92
CA ALA A 56 -9.69 -6.07 6.07
C ALA A 56 -9.46 -5.60 7.53
N GLN A 57 -9.70 -6.44 8.55
CA GLN A 57 -9.46 -6.09 9.95
C GLN A 57 -7.98 -5.81 10.25
N ASN A 58 -7.08 -6.30 9.39
CA ASN A 58 -5.65 -6.04 9.47
C ASN A 58 -5.18 -4.93 8.53
N VAL A 59 -6.10 -4.16 7.96
CA VAL A 59 -5.80 -3.02 7.08
C VAL A 59 -6.13 -1.73 7.81
N TYR A 60 -5.13 -0.86 7.91
CA TYR A 60 -5.18 0.43 8.58
C TYR A 60 -4.85 1.51 7.55
N MET A 61 -5.86 2.23 7.08
CA MET A 61 -5.70 3.36 6.17
C MET A 61 -6.02 4.65 6.90
N TYR A 62 -5.01 5.52 7.08
CA TYR A 62 -5.20 6.81 7.72
C TYR A 62 -5.84 7.83 6.78
N GLU A 63 -6.19 8.98 7.32
CA GLU A 63 -6.84 10.07 6.57
C GLU A 63 -6.05 10.44 5.32
N GLN A 64 -6.76 10.87 4.28
CA GLN A 64 -6.16 11.41 3.05
C GLN A 64 -5.24 10.43 2.33
N THR A 65 -5.52 9.14 2.47
CA THR A 65 -4.86 8.07 1.71
C THR A 65 -5.68 7.66 0.51
N ARG A 66 -5.00 7.22 -0.55
CA ARG A 66 -5.68 6.76 -1.76
C ARG A 66 -5.03 5.54 -2.36
N ILE A 67 -5.80 4.47 -2.55
CA ILE A 67 -5.38 3.28 -3.29
C ILE A 67 -6.28 3.15 -4.51
N GLN A 68 -5.68 3.12 -5.70
CA GLN A 68 -6.44 2.97 -6.94
C GLN A 68 -6.85 1.50 -7.21
N SER A 69 -7.54 1.27 -8.32
CA SER A 69 -8.20 0.00 -8.61
C SER A 69 -7.22 -1.16 -8.77
N ASN A 70 -7.76 -2.38 -8.67
CA ASN A 70 -7.03 -3.65 -8.78
C ASN A 70 -6.01 -3.90 -7.68
N ALA A 71 -6.18 -3.27 -6.51
CA ALA A 71 -5.36 -3.56 -5.35
C ALA A 71 -5.57 -5.01 -4.85
N LYS A 72 -4.50 -5.66 -4.41
CA LYS A 72 -4.49 -7.00 -3.79
C LYS A 72 -3.77 -6.91 -2.45
N ILE A 73 -4.53 -6.91 -1.37
CA ILE A 73 -4.01 -6.80 0.00
C ILE A 73 -4.22 -8.15 0.68
N ILE A 74 -3.14 -8.91 0.81
CA ILE A 74 -3.11 -10.26 1.36
C ILE A 74 -2.58 -10.16 2.80
N THR A 75 -3.51 -10.07 3.73
CA THR A 75 -3.26 -9.96 5.18
C THR A 75 -3.80 -11.18 5.92
N TYR A 76 -3.04 -11.70 6.89
CA TYR A 76 -3.49 -12.78 7.78
C TYR A 76 -3.37 -12.44 9.26
N THR A 77 -2.14 -12.35 9.80
CA THR A 77 -1.88 -11.82 11.15
C THR A 77 -1.04 -10.54 11.10
N GLY A 78 -0.16 -10.40 10.09
CA GLY A 78 0.53 -9.14 9.82
C GLY A 78 -0.42 -8.09 9.25
N LYS A 79 -0.20 -6.84 9.63
CA LYS A 79 -1.01 -5.68 9.27
C LYS A 79 -0.47 -4.95 8.04
N PHE A 80 -1.36 -4.37 7.26
CA PHE A 80 -1.00 -3.35 6.28
C PHE A 80 -1.40 -1.98 6.83
N ILE A 81 -0.42 -1.09 6.99
CA ILE A 81 -0.61 0.23 7.58
C ILE A 81 -0.20 1.28 6.55
N MET A 82 -1.12 2.13 6.13
CA MET A 82 -0.89 3.21 5.19
C MET A 82 -1.21 4.54 5.85
N LYS A 83 -0.16 5.32 6.16
CA LYS A 83 -0.28 6.60 6.85
C LYS A 83 -0.67 7.74 5.91
N LYS A 84 -0.97 8.90 6.49
CA LYS A 84 -1.60 10.07 5.85
C LYS A 84 -0.86 10.54 4.59
N TYR A 85 -1.61 11.16 3.68
CA TYR A 85 -1.12 11.73 2.42
C TYR A 85 -0.57 10.73 1.39
N SER A 86 -0.45 9.45 1.75
CA SER A 86 0.13 8.46 0.86
C SER A 86 -0.85 8.02 -0.22
N GLY A 87 -0.31 7.67 -1.38
CA GLY A 87 -1.09 7.28 -2.55
C GLY A 87 -0.48 6.09 -3.28
N ALA A 88 -1.32 5.18 -3.76
CA ALA A 88 -0.93 4.07 -4.61
C ALA A 88 -1.72 4.07 -5.92
N ALA A 89 -0.99 4.02 -7.04
CA ALA A 89 -1.54 3.82 -8.36
C ALA A 89 -2.14 2.40 -8.54
N PRO A 90 -2.81 2.12 -9.68
CA PRO A 90 -3.53 0.87 -9.85
C PRO A 90 -2.62 -0.36 -9.74
N GLY A 91 -3.16 -1.45 -9.20
CA GLY A 91 -2.46 -2.74 -9.14
C GLY A 91 -1.52 -2.93 -7.95
N LEU A 92 -1.61 -2.10 -6.90
CA LEU A 92 -0.85 -2.32 -5.67
C LEU A 92 -1.06 -3.73 -5.13
N THR A 93 0.01 -4.46 -4.88
CA THR A 93 -0.01 -5.76 -4.19
C THR A 93 0.71 -5.63 -2.85
N VAL A 94 0.07 -6.06 -1.77
CA VAL A 94 0.64 -6.09 -0.41
C VAL A 94 0.53 -7.50 0.13
N ILE A 95 1.64 -8.03 0.64
CA ILE A 95 1.72 -9.37 1.20
C ILE A 95 2.38 -9.26 2.58
N THR A 96 1.63 -9.49 3.65
CA THR A 96 2.18 -9.42 5.02
C THR A 96 2.75 -10.74 5.52
N GLY A 97 2.49 -11.83 4.81
CA GLY A 97 2.89 -13.19 5.17
C GLY A 97 3.79 -13.87 4.16
N ASN A 98 4.72 -14.69 4.64
CA ASN A 98 5.52 -15.57 3.79
C ASN A 98 5.55 -17.00 4.33
N HIS A 99 5.34 -17.97 3.45
CA HIS A 99 5.45 -19.37 3.80
C HIS A 99 6.91 -19.77 3.93
N THR A 100 7.26 -20.47 5.00
CA THR A 100 8.65 -20.87 5.24
C THR A 100 8.87 -22.31 4.78
N PRO A 101 9.73 -22.56 3.77
CA PRO A 101 10.11 -23.91 3.40
C PRO A 101 10.68 -24.65 4.61
N THR A 102 9.98 -25.69 5.04
CA THR A 102 10.31 -26.44 6.26
C THR A 102 10.68 -27.87 5.89
N VAL A 103 11.88 -28.29 6.32
CA VAL A 103 12.40 -29.65 6.07
C VAL A 103 11.39 -30.69 6.57
N GLY A 104 11.03 -31.64 5.71
CA GLY A 104 10.09 -32.72 6.03
C GLY A 104 8.60 -32.40 5.79
N ILE A 105 8.26 -31.16 5.45
CA ILE A 105 6.87 -30.78 5.12
C ILE A 105 6.74 -30.56 3.60
N PRO A 106 5.91 -31.36 2.89
CA PRO A 106 5.61 -31.12 1.48
C PRO A 106 5.02 -29.73 1.24
N HIS A 107 5.39 -29.09 0.11
CA HIS A 107 4.94 -27.72 -0.20
C HIS A 107 3.42 -27.55 -0.14
N TYR A 108 2.63 -28.53 -0.58
CA TYR A 108 1.17 -28.50 -0.50
C TYR A 108 0.64 -28.32 0.94
N LEU A 109 1.35 -28.86 1.93
CA LEU A 109 0.98 -28.77 3.34
C LEU A 109 1.57 -27.54 4.03
N LEU A 110 2.53 -26.81 3.42
CA LEU A 110 3.13 -25.62 4.03
C LEU A 110 2.07 -24.53 4.30
N PRO A 111 1.23 -24.09 3.33
CA PRO A 111 0.23 -23.07 3.60
C PRO A 111 -0.83 -23.50 4.61
N LEU A 112 -1.09 -24.80 4.72
CA LEU A 112 -2.09 -25.35 5.65
C LEU A 112 -1.54 -25.50 7.06
N SER A 113 -0.29 -25.94 7.19
CA SER A 113 0.38 -26.16 8.48
C SER A 113 0.87 -24.87 9.13
N ARG A 114 1.24 -23.87 8.30
CA ARG A 114 1.76 -22.57 8.75
C ARG A 114 3.01 -22.67 9.64
N ILE A 115 3.69 -23.82 9.61
CA ILE A 115 4.87 -24.09 10.43
C ILE A 115 6.01 -23.19 9.95
N ASN A 116 6.62 -22.47 10.89
CA ASN A 116 7.71 -21.49 10.67
C ASN A 116 7.34 -20.28 9.80
N ASP A 117 6.09 -20.11 9.38
CA ASP A 117 5.68 -18.97 8.57
C ASP A 117 6.00 -17.65 9.27
N MET A 118 6.45 -16.68 8.49
CA MET A 118 6.72 -15.34 9.00
C MET A 118 5.64 -14.37 8.55
N GLU A 119 5.05 -13.69 9.51
CA GLU A 119 4.05 -12.66 9.31
C GLU A 119 4.55 -11.38 9.96
N LYS A 120 4.70 -10.32 9.17
CA LYS A 120 5.22 -9.04 9.63
C LYS A 120 4.44 -7.91 8.97
N ASP A 121 4.30 -6.82 9.71
CA ASP A 121 3.57 -5.66 9.24
C ASP A 121 4.26 -5.04 8.01
N VAL A 122 3.45 -4.55 7.08
CA VAL A 122 3.90 -3.70 5.98
C VAL A 122 3.45 -2.28 6.29
N ILE A 123 4.41 -1.38 6.40
CA ILE A 123 4.17 0.00 6.81
C ILE A 123 4.50 0.92 5.64
N VAL A 124 3.53 1.74 5.25
CA VAL A 124 3.71 2.86 4.34
C VAL A 124 3.59 4.12 5.19
N GLU A 125 4.71 4.81 5.37
CA GLU A 125 4.76 6.08 6.10
C GLU A 125 4.02 7.19 5.34
N GLU A 126 4.04 8.40 5.88
CA GLU A 126 3.30 9.54 5.34
C GLU A 126 3.89 10.07 4.02
N ASP A 127 3.06 10.68 3.17
CA ASP A 127 3.45 11.33 1.90
C ASP A 127 4.20 10.41 0.91
N VAL A 128 3.93 9.10 0.96
CA VAL A 128 4.53 8.12 0.06
C VAL A 128 3.76 8.06 -1.26
N TRP A 129 4.48 8.09 -2.37
CA TRP A 129 3.94 7.87 -3.70
C TRP A 129 4.33 6.48 -4.23
N ILE A 130 3.35 5.62 -4.43
CA ILE A 130 3.52 4.27 -4.97
C ILE A 130 3.00 4.21 -6.41
N GLY A 131 3.87 3.83 -7.35
CA GLY A 131 3.57 3.64 -8.76
C GLY A 131 2.67 2.43 -9.04
N ALA A 132 2.27 2.29 -10.30
CA ALA A 132 1.38 1.21 -10.72
C ALA A 132 2.07 -0.17 -10.60
N ASN A 133 1.29 -1.21 -10.27
CA ASN A 133 1.74 -2.61 -10.17
C ASN A 133 2.93 -2.85 -9.23
N VAL A 134 3.08 -2.03 -8.19
CA VAL A 134 4.10 -2.24 -7.14
C VAL A 134 3.69 -3.40 -6.23
N THR A 135 4.65 -4.21 -5.81
CA THR A 135 4.48 -5.24 -4.79
C THR A 135 5.28 -4.90 -3.53
N LEU A 136 4.62 -4.88 -2.37
CA LEU A 136 5.24 -4.72 -1.06
C LEU A 136 5.24 -6.06 -0.33
N LEU A 137 6.41 -6.56 0.06
CA LEU A 137 6.56 -7.84 0.77
C LEU A 137 6.60 -7.67 2.29
N SER A 138 6.39 -8.79 2.98
CA SER A 138 6.28 -8.87 4.43
C SER A 138 7.43 -8.16 5.16
N GLY A 139 7.08 -7.31 6.13
CA GLY A 139 8.04 -6.68 7.03
C GLY A 139 8.72 -5.41 6.51
N VAL A 140 8.34 -4.90 5.34
CA VAL A 140 8.94 -3.67 4.80
C VAL A 140 8.26 -2.42 5.34
N THR A 141 9.08 -1.40 5.64
CA THR A 141 8.67 -0.02 5.91
C THR A 141 9.07 0.88 4.75
N ILE A 142 8.10 1.55 4.15
CA ILE A 142 8.34 2.58 3.13
C ILE A 142 8.42 3.93 3.82
N GLY A 143 9.62 4.51 3.86
CA GLY A 143 9.89 5.75 4.58
C GLY A 143 9.12 6.96 4.06
N ARG A 144 8.88 7.93 4.95
CA ARG A 144 8.10 9.14 4.68
C ARG A 144 8.59 9.83 3.41
N GLY A 145 7.67 10.27 2.56
CA GLY A 145 8.00 11.00 1.34
C GLY A 145 8.62 10.16 0.22
N ALA A 146 8.84 8.85 0.40
CA ALA A 146 9.47 8.02 -0.63
C ALA A 146 8.59 7.87 -1.89
N ILE A 147 9.25 7.62 -3.02
CA ILE A 147 8.62 7.35 -4.32
C ILE A 147 9.03 5.95 -4.76
N ILE A 148 8.04 5.08 -4.97
CA ILE A 148 8.22 3.74 -5.52
C ILE A 148 7.82 3.76 -6.99
N GLY A 149 8.77 3.57 -7.90
CA GLY A 149 8.49 3.49 -9.32
C GLY A 149 7.64 2.27 -9.68
N ALA A 150 6.91 2.39 -10.79
CA ALA A 150 5.99 1.35 -11.26
C ALA A 150 6.69 -0.01 -11.45
N SER A 151 5.94 -1.09 -11.21
CA SER A 151 6.37 -2.49 -11.34
C SER A 151 7.56 -2.90 -10.46
N SER A 152 7.86 -2.15 -9.41
CA SER A 152 8.91 -2.50 -8.43
C SER A 152 8.41 -3.53 -7.42
N VAL A 153 9.31 -4.40 -6.95
CA VAL A 153 9.05 -5.29 -5.80
C VAL A 153 9.94 -4.88 -4.64
N ILE A 154 9.31 -4.46 -3.55
CA ILE A 154 9.98 -3.98 -2.36
C ILE A 154 10.13 -5.11 -1.36
N THR A 155 11.38 -5.53 -1.15
CA THR A 155 11.75 -6.66 -0.29
C THR A 155 12.48 -6.26 0.98
N LYS A 156 12.79 -4.97 1.15
CA LYS A 156 13.47 -4.36 2.30
C LYS A 156 12.94 -2.94 2.50
N ASP A 157 13.16 -2.36 3.67
CA ASP A 157 12.77 -0.98 3.99
C ASP A 157 13.32 0.01 2.96
N VAL A 158 12.55 1.06 2.67
CA VAL A 158 12.92 2.15 1.76
C VAL A 158 13.18 3.42 2.59
N PRO A 159 14.33 4.09 2.43
CA PRO A 159 14.63 5.28 3.22
C PRO A 159 13.66 6.45 2.94
N PRO A 160 13.42 7.36 3.90
CA PRO A 160 12.60 8.55 3.69
C PRO A 160 13.08 9.39 2.51
N TYR A 161 12.16 9.87 1.69
CA TYR A 161 12.42 10.67 0.49
C TYR A 161 13.27 9.97 -0.59
N ALA A 162 13.49 8.66 -0.52
CA ALA A 162 14.15 7.93 -1.59
C ALA A 162 13.23 7.80 -2.81
N VAL A 163 13.81 7.81 -4.01
CA VAL A 163 13.15 7.38 -5.25
C VAL A 163 13.74 6.04 -5.64
N VAL A 164 12.91 4.99 -5.66
CA VAL A 164 13.37 3.63 -5.92
C VAL A 164 12.66 2.97 -7.10
N VAL A 165 13.36 2.11 -7.83
CA VAL A 165 12.80 1.33 -8.95
C VAL A 165 13.36 -0.09 -9.00
N GLY A 166 12.57 -1.04 -9.50
CA GLY A 166 13.01 -2.39 -9.89
C GLY A 166 12.90 -3.48 -8.82
N THR A 167 13.49 -4.64 -9.12
CA THR A 167 13.50 -5.86 -8.28
C THR A 167 14.85 -6.60 -8.43
N PRO A 168 15.72 -6.62 -7.40
CA PRO A 168 15.62 -5.84 -6.16
C PRO A 168 15.62 -4.35 -6.47
N TYR A 169 14.94 -3.56 -5.64
CA TYR A 169 14.88 -2.11 -5.88
C TYR A 169 16.27 -1.49 -5.77
N LYS A 170 16.49 -0.41 -6.52
CA LYS A 170 17.65 0.49 -6.37
C LYS A 170 17.15 1.90 -6.09
N ILE A 171 17.86 2.62 -5.23
CA ILE A 171 17.68 4.07 -5.07
C ILE A 171 18.31 4.74 -6.30
N ILE A 172 17.54 5.54 -7.03
CA ILE A 172 17.97 6.21 -8.26
C ILE A 172 18.07 7.73 -8.12
N ALA A 173 17.41 8.29 -7.10
CA ALA A 173 17.39 9.71 -6.81
C ALA A 173 16.87 9.94 -5.38
N SER A 174 17.03 11.16 -4.87
CA SER A 174 16.19 11.67 -3.79
C SER A 174 14.95 12.38 -4.38
N LYS A 175 13.83 12.40 -3.67
CA LYS A 175 12.63 13.14 -4.07
C LYS A 175 12.94 14.64 -4.13
N PHE A 176 13.72 15.13 -3.18
CA PHE A 176 14.01 16.55 -2.94
C PHE A 176 15.46 16.72 -2.47
N SER A 177 16.02 17.94 -2.59
CA SER A 177 17.24 18.31 -1.86
C SER A 177 16.98 18.38 -0.36
N MET A 178 18.04 18.47 0.46
CA MET A 178 17.88 18.56 1.92
C MET A 178 17.10 19.83 2.31
N GLU A 179 17.40 20.95 1.67
CA GLU A 179 16.72 22.23 1.88
C GLU A 179 15.24 22.15 1.48
N GLU A 180 14.95 21.50 0.36
CA GLU A 180 13.58 21.28 -0.12
C GLU A 180 12.80 20.36 0.84
N ILE A 181 13.43 19.31 1.41
CA ILE A 181 12.80 18.46 2.43
C ILE A 181 12.47 19.28 3.68
N MET A 182 13.41 20.11 4.16
CA MET A 182 13.16 20.95 5.34
C MET A 182 11.98 21.91 5.12
N GLU A 183 11.84 22.47 3.92
CA GLU A 183 10.71 23.33 3.58
C GLU A 183 9.40 22.56 3.44
N HIS A 184 9.43 21.39 2.78
CA HIS A 184 8.27 20.51 2.64
C HIS A 184 7.75 20.03 4.01
N GLU A 185 8.66 19.62 4.90
CA GLU A 185 8.32 19.22 6.27
C GLU A 185 7.68 20.37 7.07
N LYS A 186 8.12 21.62 6.86
CA LYS A 186 7.49 22.78 7.50
C LYS A 186 6.06 23.01 7.06
N ARG A 187 5.76 22.75 5.79
CA ARG A 187 4.44 22.94 5.18
C ARG A 187 3.45 21.86 5.60
N LEU A 188 3.90 20.62 5.77
CA LEU A 188 3.03 19.49 6.06
C LEU A 188 2.88 19.16 7.54
N TYR A 189 3.95 19.30 8.34
CA TYR A 189 3.98 18.75 9.69
C TYR A 189 4.14 19.82 10.77
N PRO A 190 3.58 19.62 11.98
CA PRO A 190 3.88 20.46 13.13
C PRO A 190 5.35 20.30 13.54
N LYS A 191 5.93 21.34 14.17
CA LYS A 191 7.36 21.39 14.50
C LYS A 191 7.88 20.14 15.23
N ALA A 192 7.07 19.52 16.07
CA ALA A 192 7.43 18.34 16.86
C ALA A 192 7.55 17.04 16.04
N GLU A 193 6.97 16.98 14.84
CA GLU A 193 6.94 15.78 13.98
C GLU A 193 7.87 15.88 12.77
N ARG A 194 8.56 17.01 12.63
CA ARG A 194 9.47 17.27 11.50
C ARG A 194 10.77 16.53 11.71
N PHE A 195 11.35 16.03 10.61
CA PHE A 195 12.74 15.60 10.64
C PHE A 195 13.67 16.76 11.01
N ASP A 196 14.55 16.53 11.97
CA ASP A 196 15.56 17.50 12.35
C ASP A 196 16.75 17.50 11.37
N LYS A 197 17.54 18.58 11.41
CA LYS A 197 18.66 18.78 10.48
C LYS A 197 19.75 17.70 10.64
N ASN A 198 19.99 17.19 11.84
CA ASN A 198 21.02 16.19 12.07
C ASN A 198 20.60 14.85 11.45
N PHE A 199 19.34 14.46 11.65
CA PHE A 199 18.77 13.28 11.00
C PHE A 199 18.87 13.39 9.47
N LEU A 200 18.45 14.52 8.89
CA LEU A 200 18.52 14.72 7.43
C LEU A 200 19.97 14.68 6.92
N THR A 201 20.91 15.26 7.66
CA THR A 201 22.35 15.20 7.29
C THR A 201 22.85 13.75 7.25
N GLN A 202 22.51 12.94 8.26
CA GLN A 202 22.88 11.52 8.30
C GLN A 202 22.22 10.73 7.17
N LEU A 203 20.94 10.98 6.92
CA LEU A 203 20.18 10.34 5.84
C LEU A 203 20.82 10.60 4.48
N PHE A 204 21.17 11.86 4.17
CA PHE A 204 21.81 12.21 2.91
C PHE A 204 23.19 11.58 2.77
N ASN A 205 23.99 11.63 3.84
CA ASN A 205 25.32 11.02 3.84
C ASN A 205 25.27 9.51 3.60
N GLN A 206 24.23 8.85 4.11
CA GLN A 206 24.09 7.40 3.97
C GLN A 206 23.55 6.98 2.59
N TYR A 207 22.57 7.70 2.04
CA TYR A 207 21.80 7.21 0.89
C TYR A 207 21.90 8.06 -0.37
N TYR A 208 22.18 9.36 -0.27
CA TYR A 208 21.93 10.32 -1.35
C TYR A 208 23.17 11.10 -1.81
N ILE A 209 24.37 10.79 -1.29
CA ILE A 209 25.61 11.41 -1.77
C ILE A 209 25.75 11.20 -3.27
N GLY A 210 25.93 12.31 -4.00
CA GLY A 210 26.11 12.30 -5.46
C GLY A 210 24.84 11.98 -6.25
N MET A 211 23.69 11.79 -5.60
CA MET A 211 22.41 11.62 -6.28
C MET A 211 21.80 12.98 -6.61
N HIS A 212 21.08 13.04 -7.74
CA HIS A 212 20.25 14.19 -8.08
C HIS A 212 18.91 14.11 -7.36
N SER A 213 18.31 15.26 -7.06
CA SER A 213 16.91 15.36 -6.67
C SER A 213 16.01 15.53 -7.89
N ILE A 214 14.77 15.02 -7.82
CA ILE A 214 13.81 15.11 -8.95
C ILE A 214 12.70 16.15 -8.75
N GLY A 215 12.48 16.57 -7.52
CA GLY A 215 11.42 17.50 -7.15
C GLY A 215 11.73 18.95 -7.51
N LYS A 216 10.73 19.80 -7.36
CA LYS A 216 10.82 21.23 -7.66
C LYS A 216 10.10 22.04 -6.60
N THR A 217 10.66 23.20 -6.27
CA THR A 217 9.98 24.21 -5.45
C THR A 217 8.89 24.91 -6.27
N MET A 218 7.78 25.26 -5.62
CA MET A 218 6.69 26.00 -6.25
C MET A 218 7.14 27.40 -6.71
N THR A 219 6.72 27.79 -7.91
CA THR A 219 6.80 29.19 -8.35
C THR A 219 5.73 30.04 -7.65
N ALA A 220 5.83 31.36 -7.78
CA ALA A 220 4.78 32.25 -7.26
C ALA A 220 3.42 32.00 -7.94
N GLU A 221 3.43 31.70 -9.25
CA GLU A 221 2.21 31.33 -9.98
C GLU A 221 1.62 29.99 -9.48
N ASP A 222 2.47 29.00 -9.19
CA ASP A 222 2.04 27.72 -8.63
C ASP A 222 1.37 27.89 -7.26
N GLU A 223 1.90 28.77 -6.43
CA GLU A 223 1.33 29.08 -5.11
C GLU A 223 -0.07 29.69 -5.24
N ILE A 224 -0.24 30.68 -6.12
CA ILE A 224 -1.55 31.27 -6.41
C ILE A 224 -2.53 30.19 -6.89
N ARG A 225 -2.08 29.31 -7.81
CA ARG A 225 -2.90 28.22 -8.34
C ARG A 225 -3.30 27.22 -7.26
N TYR A 226 -2.37 26.86 -6.37
CA TYR A 226 -2.63 25.91 -5.29
C TYR A 226 -3.60 26.49 -4.26
N GLN A 227 -3.42 27.74 -3.85
CA GLN A 227 -4.37 28.42 -2.94
C GLN A 227 -5.78 28.52 -3.56
N LYS A 228 -5.88 28.75 -4.87
CA LYS A 228 -7.18 28.72 -5.58
C LYS A 228 -7.80 27.32 -5.58
N PHE A 229 -6.99 26.27 -5.68
CA PHE A 229 -7.45 24.89 -5.58
C PHE A 229 -7.96 24.55 -4.18
N LEU A 230 -7.23 24.92 -3.12
CA LEU A 230 -7.64 24.69 -1.73
C LEU A 230 -9.01 25.33 -1.43
N LYS A 231 -9.24 26.55 -1.91
CA LYS A 231 -10.54 27.23 -1.78
C LYS A 231 -11.71 26.55 -2.51
N LYS A 232 -11.43 25.68 -3.48
CA LYS A 232 -12.46 24.93 -4.24
C LYS A 232 -12.86 23.63 -3.55
N ILE A 233 -11.97 23.07 -2.73
CA ILE A 233 -12.18 21.78 -2.07
C ILE A 233 -12.60 21.90 -0.61
N ASN A 234 -12.42 23.07 0.01
CA ASN A 234 -13.01 23.47 1.29
C ASN A 234 -14.44 23.95 1.10
#